data_AF-A0A0G3H048-F1
#
_entry.id   AF-A0A0G3H048-F1
#
_cell.length_a   1.000
_cell.length_b   1.000
_cell.length_c   1.000
_cell.angle_alpha   90.00
_cell.angle_beta   90.00
_cell.angle_gamma   90.00
#
_symmetry.space_group_name_H-M   'P 1'
#
loop_
_entity.id
_entity.type
_entity.pdbx_description
1 polymer ?
#
loop_
_entity_poly.entity_id
_entity_poly.type
_entity_poly.pdbx_seq_one_letter_code
_entity_poly.pdbx_strand_id
1 'polypeptide(L)'
;MTESEFWDLIESFDWDELGDDEAVVEPAVEKLAAGTVDNINAFTEHLHRFLYTLDTREHARYAYLGEADPDNGDDYISADDFLYTRCVVVANGREYYAGVFNDPSQMPREMEFEHLLYVAPDAYERKTGDDYDYASGWDFESFSNKEGWAPNENTRPGIMTGEKVPPGNRRPV
;
A
#
# COMPACT_ATOMS: atom_id res chain seq x y z
N MET A 1 -14.79 5.26 11.64
CA MET A 1 -15.34 5.47 10.28
C MET A 1 -15.76 4.14 9.65
N THR A 2 -16.65 4.20 8.68
CA THR A 2 -17.04 3.10 7.80
C THR A 2 -16.14 3.06 6.56
N GLU A 3 -16.21 1.96 5.81
CA GLU A 3 -15.48 1.85 4.54
C GLU A 3 -15.90 2.92 3.52
N SER A 4 -17.18 3.31 3.48
CA SER A 4 -17.63 4.38 2.56
C SER A 4 -16.99 5.71 2.91
N GLU A 5 -16.95 6.06 4.20
CA GLU A 5 -16.34 7.30 4.68
C GLU A 5 -14.82 7.32 4.41
N PHE A 6 -14.15 6.17 4.45
CA PHE A 6 -12.75 6.05 4.03
C PHE A 6 -12.59 6.44 2.55
N TRP A 7 -13.40 5.88 1.67
CA TRP A 7 -13.33 6.20 0.24
C TRP A 7 -13.71 7.65 -0.05
N ASP A 8 -14.69 8.22 0.65
CA ASP A 8 -15.06 9.63 0.53
C ASP A 8 -13.88 10.57 0.92
N LEU A 9 -13.00 10.14 1.84
CA LEU A 9 -11.76 10.86 2.16
C LEU A 9 -10.72 10.74 1.04
N ILE A 10 -10.51 9.55 0.49
CA ILE A 10 -9.59 9.35 -0.65
C ILE A 10 -10.03 10.17 -1.86
N GLU A 11 -11.34 10.23 -2.15
CA GLU A 11 -11.91 11.05 -3.23
C GLU A 11 -11.69 12.56 -3.04
N SER A 12 -11.24 12.98 -1.86
CA SER A 12 -10.95 14.38 -1.60
C SER A 12 -9.52 14.82 -1.90
N PHE A 13 -8.65 13.91 -2.34
CA PHE A 13 -7.31 14.27 -2.80
C PHE A 13 -7.38 15.30 -3.92
N ASP A 14 -6.54 16.32 -3.84
CA ASP A 14 -6.49 17.42 -4.80
C ASP A 14 -5.50 17.12 -5.92
N TRP A 15 -5.97 16.39 -6.93
CA TRP A 15 -5.14 16.02 -8.08
C TRP A 15 -4.77 17.19 -8.99
N ASP A 16 -5.30 18.41 -8.77
CA ASP A 16 -4.81 19.60 -9.46
C ASP A 16 -3.40 20.01 -8.95
N GLU A 17 -2.99 19.53 -7.78
CA GLU A 17 -1.66 19.73 -7.17
C GLU A 17 -0.66 18.61 -7.52
N LEU A 18 -0.90 17.86 -8.62
CA LEU A 18 -0.03 16.77 -9.06
C LEU A 18 1.45 17.20 -9.16
N GLY A 19 2.32 16.47 -8.46
CA GLY A 19 3.76 16.77 -8.33
C GLY A 19 4.13 17.34 -6.95
N ASP A 20 3.14 17.68 -6.13
CA ASP A 20 3.28 17.98 -4.71
C ASP A 20 2.34 17.05 -3.93
N ASP A 21 2.84 15.86 -3.59
CA ASP A 21 2.04 14.82 -2.94
C ASP A 21 1.47 15.26 -1.56
N GLU A 22 2.19 16.12 -0.83
CA GLU A 22 1.72 16.69 0.44
C GLU A 22 0.48 17.55 0.20
N ALA A 23 0.54 18.42 -0.82
CA ALA A 23 -0.62 19.24 -1.22
C ALA A 23 -1.79 18.38 -1.74
N VAL A 24 -1.52 17.29 -2.47
CA VAL A 24 -2.55 16.36 -2.95
C VAL A 24 -3.34 15.75 -1.79
N VAL A 25 -2.67 15.29 -0.72
CA VAL A 25 -3.35 14.62 0.41
C VAL A 25 -3.93 15.58 1.44
N GLU A 26 -3.49 16.83 1.47
CA GLU A 26 -3.84 17.82 2.49
C GLU A 26 -5.36 17.95 2.75
N PRO A 27 -6.27 17.99 1.74
CA PRO A 27 -7.70 18.09 2.02
C PRO A 27 -8.25 16.88 2.81
N ALA A 28 -7.69 15.69 2.60
CA ALA A 28 -8.07 14.50 3.36
C ALA A 28 -7.51 14.56 4.78
N VAL A 29 -6.26 15.02 4.95
CA VAL A 29 -5.63 15.25 6.27
C VAL A 29 -6.46 16.22 7.10
N GLU A 30 -6.82 17.38 6.54
CA GLU A 30 -7.65 18.39 7.21
C GLU A 30 -8.99 17.82 7.67
N LYS A 31 -9.70 17.12 6.77
CA LYS A 31 -11.00 16.49 7.08
C LYS A 31 -10.88 15.43 8.16
N LEU A 32 -9.83 14.61 8.09
CA LEU A 32 -9.60 13.53 9.05
C LEU A 32 -9.24 14.08 10.44
N ALA A 33 -8.39 15.11 10.51
CA ALA A 33 -7.98 15.78 11.76
C ALA A 33 -9.15 16.46 12.48
N ALA A 34 -10.11 17.00 11.73
CA ALA A 34 -11.35 17.58 12.26
C ALA A 34 -12.27 16.53 12.94
N GLY A 35 -12.09 15.25 12.62
CA GLY A 35 -12.82 14.11 13.19
C GLY A 35 -12.38 13.72 14.62
N THR A 36 -12.60 12.47 15.01
CA THR A 36 -12.13 11.91 16.31
C THR A 36 -10.86 11.08 16.11
N VAL A 37 -10.08 10.87 17.17
CA VAL A 37 -8.94 9.93 17.13
C VAL A 37 -9.39 8.52 16.72
N ASP A 38 -10.57 8.07 17.16
CA ASP A 38 -11.14 6.79 16.73
C ASP A 38 -11.39 6.73 15.22
N ASN A 39 -11.71 7.86 14.58
CA ASN A 39 -11.80 7.92 13.12
C ASN A 39 -10.42 7.82 12.47
N ILE A 40 -9.40 8.49 13.00
CA ILE A 40 -8.01 8.38 12.51
C ILE A 40 -7.55 6.92 12.58
N ASN A 41 -7.76 6.26 13.72
CA ASN A 41 -7.43 4.84 13.89
C ASN A 41 -8.20 3.94 12.93
N ALA A 42 -9.50 4.21 12.73
CA ALA A 42 -10.30 3.46 11.77
C ALA A 42 -9.88 3.71 10.30
N PHE A 43 -9.34 4.89 9.96
CA PHE A 43 -8.73 5.14 8.65
C PHE A 43 -7.52 4.23 8.45
N THR A 44 -6.62 4.19 9.43
CA THR A 44 -5.44 3.31 9.43
C THR A 44 -5.82 1.85 9.26
N GLU A 45 -6.84 1.36 9.97
CA GLU A 45 -7.35 -0.01 9.82
C GLU A 45 -7.85 -0.30 8.41
N HIS A 46 -8.56 0.64 7.78
CA HIS A 46 -9.01 0.47 6.39
C HIS A 46 -7.85 0.48 5.40
N LEU A 47 -6.97 1.49 5.48
CA LEU A 47 -5.81 1.62 4.61
C LEU A 47 -4.94 0.37 4.67
N HIS A 48 -4.53 -0.03 5.88
CA HIS A 48 -3.63 -1.17 6.06
C HIS A 48 -4.28 -2.47 5.58
N ARG A 49 -5.58 -2.67 5.83
CA ARG A 49 -6.31 -3.82 5.30
C ARG A 49 -6.26 -3.86 3.78
N PHE A 50 -6.52 -2.74 3.10
CA PHE A 50 -6.53 -2.68 1.64
C PHE A 50 -5.15 -2.92 1.03
N LEU A 51 -4.10 -2.33 1.63
CA LEU A 51 -2.72 -2.59 1.23
C LEU A 51 -2.36 -4.06 1.44
N TYR A 52 -2.65 -4.63 2.63
CA TYR A 52 -2.42 -6.05 2.94
C TYR A 52 -3.12 -6.99 1.96
N THR A 53 -4.34 -6.69 1.54
CA THR A 53 -5.08 -7.54 0.59
C THR A 53 -4.49 -7.52 -0.82
N LEU A 54 -3.81 -6.44 -1.21
CA LEU A 54 -3.06 -6.36 -2.47
C LEU A 54 -1.63 -6.90 -2.35
N ASP A 55 -1.16 -7.20 -1.13
CA ASP A 55 0.14 -7.82 -0.88
C ASP A 55 0.14 -9.29 -1.31
N THR A 56 0.17 -9.54 -2.62
CA THR A 56 0.20 -10.90 -3.13
C THR A 56 1.22 -11.04 -4.24
N ARG A 57 1.69 -12.28 -4.42
CA ARG A 57 2.61 -12.64 -5.48
C ARG A 57 2.10 -12.23 -6.86
N GLU A 58 0.80 -12.43 -7.13
CA GLU A 58 0.22 -12.11 -8.44
C GLU A 58 0.18 -10.60 -8.69
N HIS A 59 -0.16 -9.77 -7.70
CA HIS A 59 -0.09 -8.31 -7.87
C HIS A 59 1.35 -7.84 -8.08
N ALA A 60 2.31 -8.38 -7.32
CA ALA A 60 3.72 -8.07 -7.53
C ALA A 60 4.20 -8.46 -8.94
N ARG A 61 3.82 -9.64 -9.45
CA ARG A 61 4.16 -10.08 -10.81
C ARG A 61 3.75 -9.05 -11.88
N TYR A 62 2.58 -8.43 -11.74
CA TYR A 62 2.11 -7.45 -12.71
C TYR A 62 2.67 -6.05 -12.48
N ALA A 63 2.91 -5.66 -11.22
CA ALA A 63 3.63 -4.42 -10.88
C ALA A 63 5.04 -4.40 -11.51
N TYR A 64 5.71 -5.55 -11.60
CA TYR A 64 7.05 -5.69 -12.16
C TYR A 64 7.08 -6.33 -13.56
N LEU A 65 5.95 -6.34 -14.28
CA LEU A 65 5.83 -7.07 -15.54
C LEU A 65 6.89 -6.63 -16.57
N GLY A 66 7.82 -7.54 -16.87
CA GLY A 66 8.92 -7.31 -17.82
C GLY A 66 10.22 -6.83 -17.18
N GLU A 67 10.24 -6.60 -15.87
CA GLU A 67 11.39 -6.13 -15.09
C GLU A 67 11.89 -7.19 -14.11
N ALA A 68 10.99 -7.81 -13.37
CA ALA A 68 11.30 -8.84 -12.38
C ALA A 68 10.13 -9.83 -12.24
N ASP A 69 10.44 -11.08 -11.86
CA ASP A 69 9.44 -12.11 -11.60
C ASP A 69 9.51 -12.57 -10.14
N PRO A 70 8.43 -12.45 -9.33
CA PRO A 70 8.43 -12.90 -7.93
C PRO A 70 8.56 -14.42 -7.76
N ASP A 71 8.42 -15.21 -8.84
CA ASP A 71 8.72 -16.65 -8.87
C ASP A 71 10.13 -16.96 -9.38
N ASN A 72 10.90 -15.97 -9.85
CA ASN A 72 12.32 -16.12 -10.14
C ASN A 72 13.13 -15.65 -8.92
N GLY A 73 13.67 -16.59 -8.15
CA GLY A 73 14.36 -16.24 -6.91
C GLY A 73 15.69 -15.51 -7.07
N ASP A 74 16.18 -15.28 -8.28
CA ASP A 74 17.31 -14.39 -8.56
C ASP A 74 16.88 -12.93 -8.79
N ASP A 75 15.58 -12.70 -9.08
CA ASP A 75 15.05 -11.36 -9.29
C ASP A 75 14.73 -10.68 -7.95
N TYR A 76 14.96 -9.37 -7.90
CA TYR A 76 14.69 -8.56 -6.72
C TYR A 76 13.35 -7.86 -6.85
N ILE A 77 12.49 -8.04 -5.85
CA ILE A 77 11.26 -7.25 -5.66
C ILE A 77 11.50 -6.33 -4.47
N SER A 78 11.40 -5.02 -4.69
CA SER A 78 11.60 -4.03 -3.64
C SER A 78 10.36 -3.94 -2.76
N ALA A 79 10.55 -4.03 -1.43
CA ALA A 79 9.45 -3.95 -0.47
C ALA A 79 8.77 -2.58 -0.51
N ASP A 80 9.58 -1.52 -0.51
CA ASP A 80 9.12 -0.13 -0.48
C ASP A 80 8.36 0.21 -1.78
N ASP A 81 8.98 -0.09 -2.92
CA ASP A 81 8.41 0.20 -4.25
C ASP A 81 7.08 -0.56 -4.48
N PHE A 82 7.01 -1.84 -4.11
CA PHE A 82 5.75 -2.59 -4.19
C PHE A 82 4.69 -2.05 -3.22
N LEU A 83 5.08 -1.57 -2.04
CA LEU A 83 4.16 -0.93 -1.10
C LEU A 83 3.63 0.39 -1.69
N TYR A 84 4.50 1.24 -2.22
CA TYR A 84 4.09 2.53 -2.77
C TYR A 84 3.28 2.38 -4.06
N THR A 85 3.56 1.35 -4.87
CA THR A 85 2.71 0.96 -6.00
C THR A 85 1.30 0.55 -5.53
N ARG A 86 1.18 -0.21 -4.43
CA ARG A 86 -0.13 -0.53 -3.83
C ARG A 86 -0.83 0.71 -3.29
N CYS A 87 -0.08 1.71 -2.80
CA CYS A 87 -0.65 2.99 -2.40
C CYS A 87 -1.28 3.75 -3.57
N VAL A 88 -0.67 3.72 -4.77
CA VAL A 88 -1.28 4.27 -6.00
C VAL A 88 -2.65 3.66 -6.25
N VAL A 89 -2.79 2.34 -6.10
CA VAL A 89 -4.07 1.64 -6.31
C VAL A 89 -5.16 2.15 -5.38
N VAL A 90 -4.85 2.31 -4.09
CA VAL A 90 -5.81 2.81 -3.10
C VAL A 90 -6.11 4.30 -3.34
N ALA A 91 -5.09 5.12 -3.63
CA ALA A 91 -5.24 6.56 -3.86
C ALA A 91 -6.12 6.90 -5.07
N ASN A 92 -6.13 6.03 -6.10
CA ASN A 92 -7.01 6.18 -7.27
C ASN A 92 -8.47 5.78 -7.01
N GLY A 93 -8.81 5.47 -5.75
CA GLY A 93 -10.18 5.34 -5.29
C GLY A 93 -10.77 3.93 -5.45
N ARG A 94 -12.02 3.82 -4.98
CA ARG A 94 -12.71 2.55 -4.75
C ARG A 94 -12.85 1.69 -6.00
N GLU A 95 -13.22 2.29 -7.13
CA GLU A 95 -13.46 1.56 -8.37
C GLU A 95 -12.17 0.99 -8.94
N TYR A 96 -11.09 1.78 -8.93
CA TYR A 96 -9.78 1.32 -9.40
C TYR A 96 -9.22 0.23 -8.50
N TYR A 97 -9.28 0.42 -7.17
CA TYR A 97 -8.94 -0.62 -6.20
C TYR A 97 -9.69 -1.93 -6.47
N ALA A 98 -11.01 -1.87 -6.65
CA ALA A 98 -11.81 -3.05 -6.92
C ALA A 98 -11.44 -3.72 -8.26
N GLY A 99 -11.11 -2.93 -9.29
CA GLY A 99 -10.62 -3.44 -10.57
C GLY A 99 -9.33 -4.25 -10.40
N VAL A 100 -8.32 -3.66 -9.77
CA VAL A 100 -7.03 -4.30 -9.52
C VAL A 100 -7.16 -5.52 -8.61
N PHE A 101 -7.96 -5.44 -7.54
CA PHE A 101 -8.19 -6.57 -6.64
C PHE A 101 -8.76 -7.80 -7.36
N ASN A 102 -9.66 -7.59 -8.33
CA ASN A 102 -10.25 -8.68 -9.11
C ASN A 102 -9.37 -9.14 -10.28
N ASP A 103 -8.50 -8.26 -10.78
CA ASP A 103 -7.65 -8.49 -11.93
C ASP A 103 -6.27 -7.84 -11.71
N PRO A 104 -5.29 -8.62 -11.18
CA PRO A 104 -3.94 -8.14 -10.91
C PRO A 104 -3.23 -7.54 -12.14
N SER A 105 -3.66 -7.86 -13.36
CA SER A 105 -3.07 -7.30 -14.58
C SER A 105 -3.27 -5.80 -14.74
N GLN A 106 -4.16 -5.21 -13.94
CA GLN A 106 -4.42 -3.78 -13.89
C GLN A 106 -3.52 -3.02 -12.91
N MET A 107 -2.59 -3.71 -12.22
CA MET A 107 -1.62 -3.06 -11.36
C MET A 107 -0.90 -1.93 -12.11
N PRO A 108 -0.75 -0.75 -11.48
CA PRO A 108 0.05 0.33 -12.04
C PRO A 108 1.52 -0.10 -12.10
N ARG A 109 2.25 0.54 -13.01
CA ARG A 109 3.69 0.34 -13.22
C ARG A 109 4.35 1.70 -13.33
N GLU A 110 5.59 1.81 -12.87
CA GLU A 110 6.36 3.06 -12.90
C GLU A 110 5.65 4.23 -12.17
N MET A 111 4.84 3.94 -11.15
CA MET A 111 4.12 4.93 -10.34
C MET A 111 4.20 4.57 -8.86
N GLU A 112 4.41 5.57 -8.02
CA GLU A 112 4.39 5.45 -6.57
C GLU A 112 3.51 6.54 -5.94
N PHE A 113 3.06 6.32 -4.71
CA PHE A 113 2.37 7.34 -3.93
C PHE A 113 2.53 7.08 -2.42
N GLU A 114 3.77 7.18 -1.94
CA GLU A 114 4.13 6.94 -0.53
C GLU A 114 3.33 7.82 0.44
N HIS A 115 3.04 9.08 0.06
CA HIS A 115 2.36 10.07 0.91
C HIS A 115 0.98 9.64 1.42
N LEU A 116 0.33 8.65 0.80
CA LEU A 116 -0.89 8.05 1.35
C LEU A 116 -0.70 7.50 2.78
N LEU A 117 0.49 6.97 3.09
CA LEU A 117 0.81 6.41 4.41
C LEU A 117 0.85 7.47 5.52
N TYR A 118 1.05 8.74 5.14
CA TYR A 118 1.18 9.85 6.08
C TYR A 118 -0.16 10.53 6.43
N VAL A 119 -1.24 10.21 5.72
CA VAL A 119 -2.56 10.84 5.95
C VAL A 119 -3.05 10.72 7.40
N ALA A 120 -2.94 9.53 8.00
CA ALA A 120 -3.33 9.33 9.40
C ALA A 120 -2.33 9.91 10.41
N PRO A 121 -1.01 9.66 10.27
CA PRO A 121 0.01 10.34 11.08
C PRO A 121 -0.16 11.86 11.12
N ASP A 122 -0.27 12.51 9.97
CA ASP A 122 -0.36 13.97 9.85
C ASP A 122 -1.67 14.49 10.44
N ALA A 123 -2.78 13.78 10.22
CA ALA A 123 -4.06 14.13 10.80
C ALA A 123 -4.06 13.99 12.33
N TYR A 124 -3.34 13.00 12.86
CA TYR A 124 -3.18 12.79 14.29
C TYR A 124 -2.34 13.89 14.91
N GLU A 125 -1.13 14.13 14.39
CA GLU A 125 -0.23 15.18 14.86
C GLU A 125 -0.93 16.54 14.83
N ARG A 126 -1.63 16.87 13.72
CA ARG A 126 -2.40 18.11 13.61
C ARG A 126 -3.50 18.22 14.66
N LYS A 127 -4.11 17.10 15.05
CA LYS A 127 -5.19 17.05 16.03
C LYS A 127 -4.71 17.14 17.48
N THR A 128 -3.63 16.45 17.80
CA THR A 128 -3.19 16.22 19.19
C THR A 128 -1.92 16.98 19.55
N GLY A 129 -1.07 17.25 18.56
CA GLY A 129 0.30 17.73 18.73
C GLY A 129 1.30 16.64 19.14
N ASP A 130 0.90 15.36 19.08
CA ASP A 130 1.69 14.20 19.49
C ASP A 130 1.97 13.26 18.30
N ASP A 131 2.98 12.40 18.42
CA ASP A 131 3.31 11.38 17.43
C ASP A 131 2.23 10.28 17.35
N TYR A 132 1.99 9.77 16.15
CA TYR A 132 1.02 8.70 15.93
C TYR A 132 1.65 7.31 16.05
N ASP A 133 1.24 6.53 17.05
CA ASP A 133 1.80 5.20 17.36
C ASP A 133 0.78 4.05 17.29
N TYR A 134 -0.37 4.29 16.66
CA TYR A 134 -1.43 3.29 16.57
C TYR A 134 -1.02 2.09 15.71
N ALA A 135 -1.10 0.90 16.30
CA ALA A 135 -0.85 -0.36 15.61
C ALA A 135 -2.17 -0.96 15.09
N SER A 136 -2.32 -1.02 13.76
CA SER A 136 -3.44 -1.72 13.11
C SER A 136 -3.37 -3.23 13.30
N GLY A 137 -4.52 -3.88 13.21
CA GLY A 137 -4.61 -5.35 13.09
C GLY A 137 -4.03 -5.92 11.79
N TRP A 138 -3.71 -5.08 10.80
CA TRP A 138 -3.14 -5.45 9.50
C TRP A 138 -1.75 -4.85 9.34
N ASP A 139 -0.81 -5.69 8.89
CA ASP A 139 0.55 -5.28 8.57
C ASP A 139 0.60 -4.87 7.09
N PHE A 140 0.72 -3.57 6.79
CA PHE A 140 0.68 -3.09 5.40
C PHE A 140 1.98 -3.36 4.63
N GLU A 141 3.07 -3.65 5.36
CA GLU A 141 4.40 -3.89 4.80
C GLU A 141 4.36 -4.99 3.73
N SER A 142 5.17 -4.83 2.69
CA SER A 142 5.26 -5.83 1.63
C SER A 142 5.73 -7.17 2.20
N PHE A 143 5.17 -8.26 1.66
CA PHE A 143 5.43 -9.64 2.06
C PHE A 143 4.86 -10.07 3.42
N SER A 144 4.04 -9.24 4.06
CA SER A 144 3.38 -9.54 5.33
C SER A 144 2.21 -10.54 5.17
N ASN A 145 1.54 -10.53 4.02
CA ASN A 145 0.44 -11.44 3.69
C ASN A 145 0.98 -12.81 3.26
N LYS A 146 1.31 -13.62 4.27
CA LYS A 146 1.92 -14.95 4.10
C LYS A 146 1.09 -15.88 3.19
N GLU A 147 -0.23 -15.75 3.19
CA GLU A 147 -1.09 -16.53 2.31
C GLU A 147 -1.00 -16.05 0.87
N GLY A 148 -1.05 -14.73 0.64
CA GLY A 148 -0.86 -14.09 -0.67
C GLY A 148 0.50 -14.37 -1.31
N TRP A 149 1.50 -14.73 -0.50
CA TRP A 149 2.85 -15.07 -0.91
C TRP A 149 3.21 -16.56 -0.77
N ALA A 150 2.25 -17.46 -0.54
CA ALA A 150 2.52 -18.90 -0.42
C ALA A 150 3.05 -19.48 -1.75
N PRO A 151 4.20 -20.18 -1.79
CA PRO A 151 4.82 -20.65 -3.04
C PRO A 151 3.91 -21.59 -3.84
N ASN A 152 4.06 -21.56 -5.15
CA ASN A 152 3.36 -22.44 -6.10
C ASN A 152 4.36 -23.29 -6.91
N GLU A 153 3.86 -24.07 -7.87
CA GLU A 153 4.69 -24.94 -8.72
C GLU A 153 5.69 -24.22 -9.62
N ASN A 154 5.48 -22.92 -9.87
CA ASN A 154 6.34 -22.06 -10.68
C ASN A 154 7.41 -21.37 -9.85
N THR A 155 7.23 -21.23 -8.53
CA THR A 155 8.22 -20.60 -7.66
C THR A 155 9.57 -21.33 -7.74
N ARG A 156 10.64 -20.57 -8.01
CA ARG A 156 12.03 -21.02 -8.06
C ARG A 156 12.84 -20.28 -7.00
N PRO A 157 13.58 -20.98 -6.14
CA PRO A 157 14.51 -20.32 -5.23
C PRO A 157 15.75 -19.82 -6.00
N GLY A 158 16.36 -18.75 -5.51
CA GLY A 158 17.57 -18.12 -6.04
C GLY A 158 18.22 -17.19 -5.01
N ILE A 159 19.17 -16.38 -5.44
CA ILE A 159 20.04 -15.57 -4.56
C ILE A 159 19.31 -14.49 -3.76
N MET A 160 18.14 -14.05 -4.22
CA MET A 160 17.29 -13.03 -3.58
C MET A 160 16.21 -13.65 -2.68
N THR A 161 16.02 -14.96 -2.70
CA THR A 161 15.04 -15.66 -1.85
C THR A 161 15.68 -16.37 -0.66
N GLY A 162 15.04 -16.33 0.51
CA GLY A 162 15.44 -17.13 1.68
C GLY A 162 14.91 -18.58 1.62
N GLU A 163 15.30 -19.42 2.60
CA GLU A 163 14.80 -20.81 2.75
C GLU A 163 13.26 -20.90 2.89
N LYS A 164 12.61 -19.78 3.20
CA LYS A 164 11.17 -19.61 3.30
C LYS A 164 10.80 -18.39 2.44
N VAL A 165 10.43 -18.62 1.18
CA VAL A 165 9.78 -17.62 0.31
C VAL A 165 8.55 -17.07 1.07
N PRO A 166 8.40 -15.74 1.25
CA PRO A 166 8.47 -14.66 0.24
C PRO A 166 9.88 -14.12 0.00
N PRO A 167 10.13 -13.34 -1.10
CA PRO A 167 11.46 -12.81 -1.42
C PRO A 167 12.01 -12.10 -0.19
N GLY A 168 13.20 -12.51 0.24
CA GLY A 168 13.81 -11.87 1.38
C GLY A 168 14.08 -10.43 0.99
N ASN A 169 13.66 -9.48 1.82
CA ASN A 169 13.93 -8.05 1.64
C ASN A 169 15.43 -7.71 1.83
N ARG A 170 16.33 -8.51 1.25
CA ARG A 170 17.75 -8.20 1.20
C ARG A 170 17.97 -7.41 -0.08
N ARG A 171 18.06 -6.08 0.05
CA ARG A 171 18.63 -5.26 -1.01
C ARG A 171 19.96 -5.89 -1.47
N PRO A 172 20.20 -6.05 -2.78
CA PRO A 172 21.51 -6.47 -3.25
C PRO A 172 22.55 -5.43 -2.79
N VAL A 173 23.66 -5.92 -2.22
CA VAL A 173 24.80 -5.11 -1.77
C VAL A 173 25.74 -4.78 -2.92
#